data_AF-A0A3D9XGN4-F1
#
_entry.id   AF-A0A3D9XGN4-F1
#
_cell.length_a   1.000
_cell.length_b   1.000
_cell.length_c   1.000
_cell.angle_alpha   90.00
_cell.angle_beta   90.00
_cell.angle_gamma   90.00
#
_symmetry.space_group_name_H-M   'P 1'
#
loop_
_entity.id
_entity.type
_entity.pdbx_description
1 polymer ?
#
loop_
_entity_poly.entity_id
_entity_poly.type
_entity_poly.pdbx_seq_one_letter_code
_entity_poly.pdbx_strand_id
1 'polypeptide(L)' 'MGQKFVPELHDPEYRKTEGQKFEKLTDDEAESIFDAMVAKLDAEERSDQRHS' A
#
# COMPACT_ATOMS: atom_id res chain seq x y z
N MET A 1 -8.81 -31.74 -0.30
CA MET A 1 -8.29 -30.65 -1.16
C MET A 1 -7.29 -29.86 -0.34
N GLY A 2 -6.01 -30.25 -0.39
CA GLY A 2 -4.97 -29.67 0.47
C GLY A 2 -4.59 -28.27 0.01
N GLN A 3 -4.37 -27.36 0.96
CA GLN A 3 -3.73 -26.08 0.69
C GLN A 3 -2.40 -26.37 0.00
N LYS A 4 -2.23 -25.91 -1.23
CA LYS A 4 -0.97 -26.06 -1.97
C LYS A 4 0.06 -25.23 -1.21
N PHE A 5 1.05 -25.90 -0.62
CA PHE A 5 2.17 -25.23 0.04
C PHE A 5 2.91 -24.43 -1.03
N VAL A 6 2.90 -23.10 -0.91
CA VAL A 6 3.63 -22.18 -1.79
C VAL A 6 4.83 -21.68 -0.99
N PRO A 7 6.02 -22.29 -1.15
CA PRO A 7 7.20 -21.97 -0.33
C PRO A 7 7.56 -20.49 -0.40
N GLU A 8 7.33 -19.88 -1.56
CA GLU A 8 7.53 -18.45 -1.82
C GLU A 8 6.73 -17.55 -0.86
N LEU A 9 5.48 -17.89 -0.52
CA LEU A 9 4.68 -17.08 0.41
C LEU A 9 5.07 -17.26 1.89
N HIS A 10 5.85 -18.30 2.19
CA HIS A 10 6.26 -18.66 3.55
C HIS A 10 7.72 -18.31 3.85
N ASP A 11 8.48 -17.88 2.85
CA ASP A 11 9.82 -17.37 3.07
C ASP A 11 9.72 -15.92 3.62
N PRO A 12 10.17 -15.66 4.86
CA PRO A 12 10.17 -14.32 5.42
C PRO A 12 11.08 -13.36 4.64
N GLU A 13 12.01 -13.87 3.82
CA GLU A 13 12.81 -13.07 2.89
C GLU A 13 12.07 -12.76 1.58
N TYR A 14 11.10 -13.57 1.15
CA TYR A 14 10.36 -13.33 -0.11
C TYR A 14 9.49 -12.06 -0.04
N ARG A 15 9.09 -11.68 1.17
CA ARG A 15 8.40 -10.41 1.44
C ARG A 15 9.35 -9.24 1.69
N LYS A 16 10.65 -9.39 1.47
CA LYS A 16 11.53 -8.24 1.32
C LYS A 16 11.23 -7.64 -0.04
N THR A 17 10.22 -6.78 -0.08
CA THR A 17 9.99 -5.90 -1.20
C THR A 17 11.30 -5.14 -1.42
N GLU A 18 12.07 -5.53 -2.43
CA GLU A 18 13.24 -4.79 -2.90
C GLU A 18 12.75 -3.35 -3.17
N GLY A 19 13.03 -2.43 -2.25
CA GLY A 19 12.52 -1.05 -2.32
C GLY A 19 11.73 -0.55 -1.10
N GLN A 20 11.48 -1.37 -0.07
CA GLN A 20 11.06 -0.82 1.23
C GLN A 20 12.23 -0.01 1.78
N LYS A 21 12.18 1.32 1.59
CA LYS A 21 13.04 2.23 2.34
C LYS A 21 12.70 1.99 3.81
N PHE A 22 13.56 1.26 4.52
CA PHE A 22 13.45 0.99 5.96
C PHE A 22 13.65 2.23 6.83
N GLU A 23 13.56 3.42 6.24
CA GLU A 23 13.51 4.64 7.01
C GLU A 23 12.12 4.69 7.62
N LYS A 24 12.05 4.41 8.92
CA LYS A 24 10.83 4.58 9.70
C LYS A 24 10.42 6.03 9.53
N LEU A 25 9.38 6.25 8.73
CA LEU A 25 8.74 7.54 8.63
C LEU A 25 8.39 7.99 10.05
N THR A 26 8.63 9.26 10.32
CA THR A 26 8.11 9.87 11.54
C THR A 26 6.58 9.85 11.49
N ASP A 27 5.94 9.90 12.65
CA ASP A 27 4.46 9.87 12.73
C ASP A 27 3.85 11.00 11.87
N ASP A 28 4.48 12.18 11.86
CA ASP A 28 4.08 13.34 11.06
C ASP A 28 4.17 13.08 9.54
N GLU A 29 5.22 12.39 9.08
CA GLU A 29 5.38 12.04 7.66
C GLU A 29 4.38 10.96 7.24
N ALA A 30 4.11 9.99 8.11
CA ALA A 30 3.13 8.95 7.85
C ALA A 30 1.72 9.54 7.74
N GLU A 31 1.35 10.46 8.64
CA GLU A 31 0.08 11.18 8.60
C GLU A 31 -0.04 12.02 7.33
N SER A 32 0.99 12.79 6.98
CA SER A 32 0.97 13.61 5.76
C SER A 32 0.82 12.77 4.47
N ILE A 33 1.47 11.60 4.38
CA ILE A 33 1.34 10.71 3.23
C ILE A 33 -0.06 10.11 3.16
N PHE A 34 -0.62 9.73 4.31
CA PHE A 34 -1.95 9.17 4.39
C PHE A 34 -3.01 10.20 3.96
N ASP A 35 -2.93 11.43 4.47
CA ASP A 35 -3.83 12.52 4.09
C ASP A 35 -3.76 12.83 2.58
N ALA A 36 -2.55 12.85 2.01
CA ALA A 36 -2.36 13.05 0.57
C ALA A 36 -2.98 11.91 -0.25
N MET A 37 -2.90 10.67 0.24
CA MET A 37 -3.51 9.51 -0.41
C MET A 37 -5.04 9.59 -0.38
N VAL A 38 -5.63 9.95 0.75
CA VAL A 38 -7.08 10.13 0.91
C VAL A 38 -7.56 11.26 -0.01
N ALA A 39 -6.90 12.41 0.00
CA ALA A 39 -7.26 13.54 -0.86
C ALA A 39 -7.24 13.19 -2.35
N LYS A 40 -6.30 12.33 -2.78
CA LYS A 40 -6.22 11.85 -4.15
C LYS A 40 -7.38 10.91 -4.49
N LEU A 41 -7.70 9.96 -3.62
CA LEU A 41 -8.82 9.03 -3.81
C LEU A 41 -10.15 9.78 -3.88
N ASP A 42 -10.37 10.75 -2.99
CA ASP A 42 -11.55 11.61 -3.00
C ASP A 42 -11.66 12.42 -4.31
N ALA A 43 -10.53 12.91 -4.83
CA ALA A 43 -10.50 13.64 -6.09
C ALA A 43 -10.81 12.74 -7.29
N GLU A 44 -10.31 11.51 -7.30
CA GLU A 44 -10.61 10.49 -8.30
C GLU A 44 -12.09 10.10 -8.27
N GLU A 45 -12.66 9.82 -7.09
CA GLU A 45 -14.09 9.52 -6.92
C GLU A 45 -14.99 10.66 -7.43
N ARG A 46 -14.65 11.91 -7.09
CA ARG A 46 -15.37 13.10 -7.58
C ARG A 46 -15.21 13.36 -9.07
N SER A 47 -14.17 12.82 -9.69
CA SER A 47 -13.95 12.91 -11.13
C SER A 47 -14.77 11.86 -11.86
N ASP A 48 -14.87 10.65 -11.29
CA ASP A 48 -15.67 9.55 -11.82
C ASP A 48 -17.18 9.88 -11.76
N GLN A 49 -17.66 10.44 -10.65
CA GLN A 49 -19.06 10.92 -10.51
C GLN A 49 -19.43 12.06 -11.45
N ARG A 50 -18.47 12.84 -11.95
CA ARG A 50 -18.72 13.95 -12.89
C ARG A 50 -18.78 13.50 -14.35
N HIS A 51 -18.45 12.24 -14.63
CA HIS A 51 -18.38 11.70 -15.98
C HIS A 51 -19.43 10.62 -16.26
N SER A 52 -20.37 10.40 -15.33
CA SER A 52 -21.58 9.57 -15.48
C SER A 52 -22.83 10.42 -15.72
#